data_AF-A0A7S1VMV3-F1
#
_entry.id   AF-A0A7S1VMV3-F1
#
_cell.length_a   1.000
_cell.length_b   1.000
_cell.length_c   1.000
_cell.angle_alpha   90.00
_cell.angle_beta   90.00
_cell.angle_gamma   90.00
#
_symmetry.space_group_name_H-M   'P 1'
#
loop_
_entity.id
_entity.type
_entity.pdbx_description
1 polymer ?
#
loop_
_entity_poly.entity_id
_entity_poly.type
_entity_poly.pdbx_seq_one_letter_code
_entity_poly.pdbx_strand_id
1 'polypeptide(L)'
;LDPPRAGVGTSVLSSLRGLSSLDNLLYVACNHKTLGIEGVSLTKPPSKKYPGTPFTIDGGMIFDMFPHTEQFETFVWMSRQREGESAAATADADAKAEASSTASSAKRERTDEVDSADADAVPAKRQAVDAAEEGAPTGEEEQKERQ
;
A
#
# COMPACT_ATOMS: atom_id res chain seq x y z
N LEU A 1 -10.01 10.14 1.64
CA LEU A 1 -9.97 8.67 1.47
C LEU A 1 -9.56 8.08 2.80
N ASP A 2 -10.36 7.17 3.35
CA ASP A 2 -10.15 6.50 4.65
C ASP A 2 -10.24 4.97 4.43
N PRO A 3 -9.13 4.30 4.10
CA PRO A 3 -9.13 2.88 3.79
C PRO A 3 -9.26 2.00 5.04
N PRO A 4 -9.70 0.74 4.89
CA PRO A 4 -9.48 -0.26 5.93
C PRO A 4 -7.98 -0.48 6.20
N ARG A 5 -7.63 -1.13 7.33
CA ARG A 5 -6.23 -1.44 7.73
C ARG A 5 -5.38 -2.13 6.65
N ALA A 6 -6.01 -2.85 5.73
CA ALA A 6 -5.35 -3.53 4.61
C ALA A 6 -4.92 -2.57 3.48
N GLY A 7 -5.34 -1.31 3.53
CA GLY A 7 -5.12 -0.32 2.48
C GLY A 7 -6.19 -0.36 1.38
N VAL A 8 -5.87 0.23 0.23
CA VAL A 8 -6.66 0.25 -0.99
C VAL A 8 -6.01 -0.55 -2.12
N GLY A 9 -6.84 -1.06 -3.02
CA GLY A 9 -6.38 -1.72 -4.23
C GLY A 9 -5.70 -0.76 -5.22
N THR A 10 -4.81 -1.31 -6.05
CA THR A 10 -4.08 -0.55 -7.09
C THR A 10 -5.00 0.09 -8.14
N SER A 11 -6.18 -0.49 -8.37
CA SER A 11 -7.21 0.10 -9.24
C SER A 11 -7.70 1.43 -8.71
N VAL A 12 -7.97 1.53 -7.41
CA VAL A 12 -8.43 2.77 -6.76
C VAL A 12 -7.36 3.85 -6.88
N LEU A 13 -6.10 3.53 -6.59
CA LEU A 13 -4.98 4.48 -6.72
C LEU A 13 -4.83 4.98 -8.16
N SER A 14 -4.97 4.09 -9.14
CA SER A 14 -4.91 4.44 -10.56
C SER A 14 -6.08 5.33 -10.96
N SER A 15 -7.29 5.04 -10.47
CA SER A 15 -8.48 5.87 -10.70
C SER A 15 -8.35 7.26 -10.09
N LEU A 16 -7.81 7.38 -8.87
CA LEU A 16 -7.56 8.69 -8.23
C LEU A 16 -6.58 9.54 -9.04
N ARG A 17 -5.52 8.93 -9.56
CA ARG A 17 -4.56 9.62 -10.44
C ARG A 17 -5.17 10.00 -11.78
N GLY A 18 -6.07 9.18 -12.32
CA GLY A 18 -6.77 9.43 -13.59
C GLY A 18 -7.93 10.42 -13.51
N LEU A 19 -8.48 10.67 -12.31
CA LEU A 19 -9.59 11.59 -12.11
C LEU A 19 -9.12 13.05 -12.16
N SER A 20 -9.17 13.66 -13.35
CA SER A 20 -8.64 15.01 -13.61
C SER A 20 -9.29 16.12 -12.79
N SER A 21 -10.51 15.94 -12.27
CA SER A 21 -11.21 16.91 -11.43
C SER A 21 -10.81 16.87 -9.95
N LEU A 22 -10.00 15.89 -9.54
CA LEU A 22 -9.54 15.75 -8.16
C LEU A 22 -8.19 16.44 -7.98
N ASP A 23 -8.21 17.69 -7.49
CA ASP A 23 -6.99 18.48 -7.28
C ASP A 23 -6.36 18.27 -5.91
N ASN A 24 -7.17 17.95 -4.90
CA ASN A 24 -6.74 17.81 -3.51
C ASN A 24 -7.23 16.48 -2.95
N LEU A 25 -6.33 15.73 -2.31
CA LEU A 25 -6.62 14.43 -1.70
C LEU A 25 -6.16 14.45 -0.24
N LEU A 26 -7.11 14.31 0.68
CA LEU A 26 -6.81 13.96 2.06
C LEU A 26 -6.90 12.44 2.22
N TYR A 27 -5.80 11.83 2.67
CA TYR A 27 -5.67 10.41 2.96
C TYR A 27 -5.58 10.22 4.47
N VAL A 28 -6.44 9.39 5.03
CA VAL A 28 -6.54 9.09 6.46
C VAL A 28 -6.24 7.60 6.60
N ALA A 29 -5.27 7.21 7.42
CA ALA A 29 -4.89 5.81 7.59
C ALA A 29 -4.37 5.49 9.00
N CYS A 30 -4.94 4.43 9.59
CA CYS A 30 -4.48 3.86 10.85
C CYS A 30 -3.25 2.93 10.70
N ASN A 31 -2.83 2.64 9.46
CA ASN A 31 -1.67 1.80 9.16
C ASN A 31 -0.66 2.57 8.31
N HIS A 32 0.37 3.12 8.97
CA HIS A 32 1.40 3.93 8.30
C HIS A 32 2.24 3.12 7.29
N LYS A 33 2.32 1.79 7.42
CA LYS A 33 3.10 0.94 6.51
C LYS A 33 2.45 0.84 5.14
N THR A 34 1.12 0.62 5.08
CA THR A 34 0.37 0.58 3.81
C THR A 34 0.33 1.97 3.18
N LEU A 35 0.08 3.00 4.00
CA LEU A 35 0.11 4.40 3.57
C LEU A 35 1.42 4.76 2.85
N GLY A 36 2.58 4.30 3.34
CA GLY A 36 3.86 4.55 2.67
C GLY A 36 3.93 3.96 1.25
N ILE A 37 3.45 2.73 1.07
CA ILE A 37 3.45 2.04 -0.24
C ILE A 37 2.47 2.72 -1.21
N GLU A 38 1.30 3.11 -0.71
CA GLU A 38 0.24 3.76 -1.48
C GLU A 38 0.61 5.19 -1.84
N GLY A 39 1.23 5.91 -0.91
CA GLY A 39 1.80 7.23 -1.13
C GLY A 39 2.82 7.23 -2.26
N VAL A 40 3.70 6.23 -2.34
CA VAL A 40 4.63 6.07 -3.47
C VAL A 40 3.89 5.90 -4.79
N SER A 41 2.77 5.16 -4.81
CA SER A 41 1.97 4.97 -6.01
C SER A 41 1.25 6.24 -6.44
N LEU A 42 0.77 7.04 -5.49
CA LEU A 42 0.11 8.33 -5.72
C LEU A 42 1.06 9.43 -6.17
N THR A 43 2.32 9.39 -5.72
CA THR A 43 3.31 10.46 -5.95
C THR A 43 4.28 10.18 -7.09
N LYS A 44 4.44 8.91 -7.52
CA LYS A 44 5.41 8.57 -8.58
C LYS A 44 5.10 9.24 -9.92
N PRO A 45 6.12 9.66 -10.68
CA PRO A 45 5.94 10.18 -12.03
C PRO A 45 5.14 9.22 -12.92
N PRO A 46 4.38 9.75 -13.91
CA PRO A 46 3.60 8.94 -14.83
C PRO A 46 4.46 7.88 -15.53
N SER A 47 4.00 6.64 -15.52
CA SER A 47 4.64 5.52 -16.21
C SER A 47 3.61 4.45 -16.57
N LYS A 48 4.02 3.40 -17.28
CA LYS A 48 3.14 2.26 -17.60
C LYS A 48 2.52 1.62 -16.34
N LYS A 49 3.26 1.61 -15.21
CA LYS A 49 2.77 1.07 -13.93
C LYS A 49 1.94 2.08 -13.14
N TYR A 50 2.22 3.37 -13.27
CA TYR A 50 1.55 4.45 -12.54
C TYR A 50 0.93 5.43 -13.54
N PRO A 51 -0.21 5.10 -14.16
CA PRO A 51 -0.87 6.00 -15.11
C PRO A 51 -1.49 7.22 -14.40
N GLY A 52 -1.81 8.26 -15.17
CA GLY A 52 -2.42 9.49 -14.66
C GLY A 52 -1.41 10.43 -13.97
N THR A 53 -1.90 11.61 -13.60
CA THR A 53 -1.06 12.68 -13.03
C THR A 53 -0.76 12.41 -11.56
N PRO A 54 0.50 12.52 -11.11
CA PRO A 54 0.87 12.33 -9.71
C PRO A 54 0.35 13.43 -8.80
N PHE A 55 0.40 13.13 -7.51
CA PHE A 55 0.23 14.10 -6.44
C PHE A 55 1.58 14.45 -5.80
N THR A 56 1.67 15.65 -5.23
CA THR A 56 2.72 16.06 -4.29
C THR A 56 2.15 15.96 -2.88
N ILE A 57 2.96 15.51 -1.92
CA ILE A 57 2.59 15.57 -0.51
C ILE A 57 2.84 16.99 -0.01
N ASP A 58 1.78 17.68 0.39
CA ASP A 58 1.90 19.04 0.93
C ASP A 58 2.15 19.01 2.44
N GLY A 59 1.76 17.92 3.10
CA GLY A 59 2.06 17.67 4.51
C GLY A 59 1.28 16.51 5.12
N GLY A 60 1.48 16.32 6.42
CA GLY A 60 0.77 15.31 7.19
C GLY A 60 0.71 15.60 8.68
N MET A 61 -0.19 14.91 9.37
CA MET A 61 -0.41 14.98 10.81
C MET A 61 -0.69 13.59 11.36
N ILE A 62 -0.35 13.37 12.62
CA ILE A 62 -0.66 12.13 13.35
C ILE A 62 -1.60 12.46 14.50
N PHE A 63 -2.58 11.60 14.73
CA PHE A 63 -3.56 11.71 15.80
C PHE A 63 -3.58 10.44 16.63
N ASP A 64 -3.48 10.60 17.95
CA ASP A 64 -3.69 9.50 18.89
C ASP A 64 -5.20 9.34 19.13
N MET A 65 -5.83 8.48 18.33
CA MET A 65 -7.22 8.07 18.52
C MET A 65 -7.35 6.80 19.38
N PHE A 66 -6.22 6.19 19.75
CA PHE A 66 -6.19 4.93 20.48
C PHE A 66 -5.19 5.01 21.65
N PRO A 67 -5.45 5.84 22.67
CA PRO A 67 -4.57 5.94 23.82
C PRO A 67 -4.32 4.58 24.46
N HIS A 68 -3.10 4.38 24.94
CA HIS A 68 -2.63 3.11 25.52
C HIS A 68 -2.54 1.94 24.52
N THR A 69 -2.55 2.24 23.22
CA THR A 69 -2.21 1.29 22.16
C THR A 69 -1.02 1.81 21.35
N GLU A 70 -0.40 0.95 20.55
CA GLU A 70 0.66 1.37 19.61
C GLU A 70 0.12 2.02 18.33
N GLN A 71 -1.21 2.07 18.17
CA GLN A 71 -1.85 2.45 16.93
C GLN A 71 -2.13 3.94 16.94
N PHE A 72 -1.91 4.58 15.79
CA PHE A 72 -2.20 5.99 15.59
C PHE A 72 -2.83 6.20 14.23
N GLU A 73 -3.62 7.26 14.13
CA GLU A 73 -4.24 7.69 12.88
C GLU A 73 -3.31 8.67 12.16
N THR A 74 -3.11 8.50 10.86
CA THR A 74 -2.25 9.37 10.05
C THR A 74 -3.07 10.08 9.00
N PHE A 75 -2.90 11.38 8.89
CA PHE A 75 -3.53 12.24 7.88
C PHE A 75 -2.44 12.75 6.95
N VAL A 76 -2.62 12.60 5.65
CA VAL A 76 -1.72 13.12 4.62
C VAL A 76 -2.55 13.85 3.58
N TRP A 77 -2.29 15.14 3.39
CA TRP A 77 -2.95 15.90 2.33
C TRP A 77 -1.97 16.12 1.18
N MET A 78 -2.51 15.99 -0.02
CA MET A 78 -1.76 15.97 -1.25
C MET A 78 -2.47 16.81 -2.30
N SER A 79 -1.69 17.55 -3.07
CA SER A 79 -2.15 18.35 -4.20
C SER A 79 -1.70 17.73 -5.51
N ARG A 80 -2.49 17.86 -6.56
CA ARG A 80 -2.11 17.34 -7.88
C ARG A 80 -0.97 18.16 -8.46
N GLN A 81 0.06 17.48 -9.00
CA GLN A 81 1.13 18.17 -9.69
C GLN A 81 0.61 18.84 -10.96
N ARG A 82 0.87 20.14 -11.10
CA ARG A 82 0.63 20.86 -12.35
C ARG A 82 1.87 20.78 -13.24
N GLU A 83 1.68 20.86 -14.55
CA GLU A 83 2.80 20.89 -15.50
C GLU A 83 3.74 22.05 -15.16
N GLY A 84 5.02 21.73 -14.91
CA GLY A 84 6.07 22.68 -14.54
C GLY A 84 6.61 22.58 -13.11
N GLU A 85 5.96 21.82 -12.21
CA GLU A 85 6.28 21.80 -10.77
C GLU A 85 7.25 20.67 -10.35
N SER A 86 7.44 19.66 -11.21
CA SER A 86 8.16 18.41 -10.90
C SER A 86 9.68 18.53 -10.66
N ALA A 87 10.32 19.67 -10.91
CA ALA A 87 11.78 19.80 -10.83
C ALA A 87 12.29 20.34 -9.47
N ALA A 88 11.43 20.94 -8.63
CA ALA A 88 11.87 21.63 -7.42
C ALA A 88 11.91 20.75 -6.15
N ALA A 89 11.15 19.65 -6.10
CA ALA A 89 10.87 18.93 -4.85
C ALA A 89 11.93 17.89 -4.43
N THR A 90 12.90 17.53 -5.29
CA THR A 90 13.91 16.50 -4.98
C THR A 90 15.17 17.04 -4.29
N ALA A 91 15.26 18.34 -4.03
CA ALA A 91 16.44 18.94 -3.40
C ALA A 91 16.35 19.03 -1.86
N ASP A 92 15.15 19.03 -1.28
CA ASP A 92 14.95 19.28 0.17
C ASP A 92 14.87 18.02 1.04
N ALA A 93 14.67 16.83 0.46
CA ALA A 93 14.46 15.60 1.24
C ALA A 93 15.77 14.91 1.70
N ASP A 94 16.89 15.10 0.99
CA ASP A 94 18.19 14.50 1.35
C ASP A 94 18.92 15.26 2.47
N ALA A 95 18.53 16.51 2.77
CA ALA A 95 19.22 17.36 3.74
C ALA A 95 18.83 17.11 5.22
N LYS A 96 17.85 16.24 5.52
CA LYS A 96 17.33 16.05 6.89
C LYS A 96 17.56 14.66 7.50
N ALA A 97 18.28 13.76 6.80
CA ALA A 97 18.57 12.41 7.27
C ALA A 97 19.94 12.24 7.96
N GLU A 98 20.88 13.19 7.85
CA GLU A 98 22.18 13.16 8.54
C GLU A 98 22.18 14.00 9.83
N ALA A 99 21.40 13.62 10.83
CA ALA A 99 21.56 14.16 12.19
C ALA A 99 21.14 13.16 13.27
N SER A 100 21.62 11.91 13.19
CA SER A 100 21.41 10.95 14.29
C SER A 100 22.44 9.81 14.36
N SER A 101 23.67 10.01 13.89
CA SER A 101 24.70 8.95 13.96
C SER A 101 26.04 9.43 14.53
N THR A 102 26.06 10.06 15.71
CA THR A 102 27.29 10.24 16.50
C THR A 102 27.01 10.37 18.00
N ALA A 103 26.92 9.23 18.70
CA ALA A 103 27.33 8.97 20.10
C ALA A 103 26.58 7.73 20.61
N SER A 104 27.15 6.74 21.29
CA SER A 104 28.53 6.41 21.64
C SER A 104 28.48 4.99 22.22
N SER A 105 29.47 4.19 21.88
CA SER A 105 29.71 2.84 22.39
C SER A 105 29.95 2.84 23.91
N ALA A 106 29.20 2.05 24.66
CA ALA A 106 29.57 1.66 26.03
C ALA A 106 29.12 0.22 26.35
N LYS A 107 30.10 -0.67 26.39
CA LYS A 107 30.06 -2.08 26.79
C LYS A 107 29.69 -2.26 28.26
N ARG A 108 28.72 -3.13 28.59
CA ARG A 108 28.67 -3.93 29.84
C ARG A 108 27.96 -5.27 29.62
N GLU A 109 28.62 -6.36 30.03
CA GLU A 109 28.08 -7.71 30.19
C GLU A 109 27.38 -7.87 31.55
N ARG A 110 26.28 -8.63 31.62
CA ARG A 110 26.10 -9.88 32.42
C ARG A 110 24.60 -10.33 32.45
N THR A 111 24.45 -11.65 32.53
CA THR A 111 23.33 -12.62 32.47
C THR A 111 22.19 -12.39 33.51
N ASP A 112 20.99 -13.02 33.52
CA ASP A 112 20.43 -14.31 33.07
C ASP A 112 18.88 -14.19 32.80
N GLU A 113 18.33 -15.13 32.00
CA GLU A 113 16.96 -15.77 31.93
C GLU A 113 15.76 -15.13 32.68
N VAL A 114 14.48 -15.09 32.24
CA VAL A 114 13.58 -15.94 31.41
C VAL A 114 12.27 -15.13 31.13
N ASP A 115 11.62 -15.27 29.97
CA ASP A 115 10.25 -15.81 29.81
C ASP A 115 9.51 -15.39 28.50
N SER A 116 8.91 -16.40 27.87
CA SER A 116 7.86 -16.42 26.84
C SER A 116 8.13 -15.80 25.45
N ALA A 117 8.46 -16.68 24.50
CA ALA A 117 8.40 -16.43 23.07
C ALA A 117 7.02 -16.78 22.50
N ASP A 118 6.59 -15.94 21.56
CA ASP A 118 5.56 -16.15 20.56
C ASP A 118 5.49 -17.57 20.00
N ALA A 119 4.27 -18.10 19.96
CA ALA A 119 3.89 -19.21 19.11
C ALA A 119 2.64 -18.82 18.32
N ASP A 120 2.82 -18.35 17.09
CA ASP A 120 1.84 -18.62 16.03
C ASP A 120 2.54 -18.74 14.68
N ALA A 121 3.17 -19.90 14.49
CA ALA A 121 3.54 -20.43 13.19
C ALA A 121 2.92 -21.83 13.06
N VAL A 122 1.89 -21.96 12.23
CA VAL A 122 1.44 -23.27 11.72
C VAL A 122 1.86 -23.37 10.26
N PRO A 123 2.78 -24.29 9.89
CA PRO A 123 3.08 -24.57 8.50
C PRO A 123 2.29 -25.76 7.95
N ALA A 124 1.98 -25.63 6.67
CA ALA A 124 1.83 -26.66 5.63
C ALA A 124 0.62 -27.61 5.67
N LYS A 125 -0.20 -27.52 4.62
CA LYS A 125 -0.23 -28.55 3.56
C LYS A 125 -0.87 -27.99 2.28
N ARG A 126 -0.06 -27.81 1.25
CA ARG A 126 -0.50 -27.75 -0.14
C ARG A 126 -0.83 -29.18 -0.57
N GLN A 127 -2.11 -29.48 -0.78
CA GLN A 127 -2.51 -30.59 -1.64
C GLN A 127 -2.83 -30.00 -3.01
N ALA A 128 -2.04 -30.42 -3.99
CA ALA A 128 -2.38 -30.32 -5.39
C ALA A 128 -3.52 -31.31 -5.67
N VAL A 129 -4.61 -30.81 -6.23
CA VAL A 129 -5.53 -31.59 -7.07
C VAL A 129 -5.95 -30.69 -8.21
N ASP A 130 -5.57 -31.11 -9.42
CA ASP A 130 -5.90 -30.51 -10.70
C ASP A 130 -7.42 -30.28 -10.83
N ALA A 131 -7.76 -29.06 -11.26
CA ALA A 131 -9.10 -28.72 -11.70
C ALA A 131 -9.31 -29.28 -13.11
N ALA A 132 -10.49 -29.87 -13.27
CA ALA A 132 -11.02 -30.42 -14.51
C ALA A 132 -11.18 -29.37 -15.62
N GLU A 133 -10.87 -29.79 -16.85
CA GLU A 133 -11.54 -29.29 -18.05
C GLU A 133 -11.60 -30.44 -19.08
N GLU A 134 -12.80 -30.98 -19.32
CA GLU A 134 -13.34 -31.30 -20.66
C GLU A 134 -14.73 -31.93 -20.52
N GLY A 135 -15.72 -31.38 -21.23
CA GLY A 135 -17.04 -31.99 -21.38
C GLY A 135 -18.19 -31.01 -21.56
N ALA A 136 -18.28 -30.41 -22.75
CA ALA A 136 -19.45 -29.66 -23.19
C ALA A 136 -20.70 -30.57 -23.30
N PRO A 137 -21.92 -30.09 -23.00
CA PRO A 137 -23.14 -30.87 -23.17
C PRO A 137 -23.62 -30.82 -24.62
N THR A 138 -23.64 -31.97 -25.30
CA THR A 138 -24.40 -32.17 -26.54
C THR A 138 -25.84 -32.52 -26.20
N GLY A 139 -26.73 -31.58 -26.46
CA GLY A 139 -28.16 -31.85 -26.60
C GLY A 139 -28.62 -31.23 -27.90
N GLU A 140 -28.98 -32.06 -28.87
CA GLU A 140 -30.01 -31.72 -29.86
C GLU A 140 -30.54 -33.01 -30.50
N GLU A 141 -31.87 -33.12 -30.40
CA GLU A 141 -32.73 -34.19 -30.86
C GLU A 141 -32.85 -34.25 -32.39
N GLU A 142 -33.02 -35.46 -32.89
CA GLU A 142 -34.08 -35.87 -33.82
C GLU A 142 -34.40 -34.97 -35.03
N GLN A 143 -34.03 -35.42 -36.24
CA GLN A 143 -34.99 -35.54 -37.35
C GLN A 143 -34.47 -36.48 -38.45
N LYS A 144 -35.13 -37.62 -38.57
CA LYS A 144 -34.96 -38.65 -39.59
C LYS A 144 -35.86 -38.29 -40.77
N GLU A 145 -35.30 -37.76 -41.84
CA GLU A 145 -36.02 -37.51 -43.10
C GLU A 145 -35.38 -38.25 -44.28
N ARG A 146 -36.19 -39.15 -44.86
CA ARG A 146 -36.28 -39.55 -46.28
C ARG A 146 -34.98 -39.76 -47.07
N GLN A 147 -34.76 -41.02 -47.46
CA GLN A 147 -34.67 -41.44 -48.87
C GLN A 147 -34.73 -42.97 -48.98
#